data_AF-A0A7Y5NEP6-F1
#
_entry.id   AF-A0A7Y5NEP6-F1
#
_cell.length_a   1.000
_cell.length_b   1.000
_cell.length_c   1.000
_cell.angle_alpha   90.00
_cell.angle_beta   90.00
_cell.angle_gamma   90.00
#
_symmetry.space_group_name_H-M   'P 1'
#
loop_
_entity.id
_entity.type
_entity.pdbx_description
1 polymer ?
#
loop_
_entity_poly.entity_id
_entity_poly.type
_entity_poly.pdbx_seq_one_letter_code
_entity_poly.pdbx_strand_id
1 'polypeptide(L)' 'MGSKRDLLYIWFAPSGTKAMQTITVSPGVHADFDVNQKLIGLEVLDAAEVLGQKLQFEMALPAFADAA' A
#
# COMPACT_ATOMS: atom_id res chain seq x y z
N MET A 1 -28.53 2.18 10.06
CA MET A 1 -27.48 3.18 9.81
C MET A 1 -26.19 2.42 9.60
N GLY A 2 -25.70 2.33 8.36
CA GLY A 2 -24.40 1.69 8.10
C GLY A 2 -23.28 2.54 8.70
N SER A 3 -22.30 1.91 9.35
CA SER A 3 -21.11 2.62 9.82
C SER A 3 -20.37 3.21 8.61
N LYS A 4 -19.91 4.45 8.74
CA LYS A 4 -19.09 5.10 7.70
C LYS A 4 -17.75 4.37 7.63
N ARG A 5 -17.47 3.74 6.49
CA ARG A 5 -16.17 3.15 6.15
C ARG A 5 -15.28 4.27 5.62
N ASP A 6 -14.02 4.27 6.01
CA ASP A 6 -13.00 5.18 5.45
C ASP A 6 -11.90 4.39 4.73
N LEU A 7 -11.20 5.09 3.85
CA LEU A 7 -10.18 4.53 2.99
C LEU A 7 -9.00 5.49 2.94
N LEU A 8 -7.79 4.97 3.17
CA LEU A 8 -6.56 5.63 2.79
C LEU A 8 -6.00 4.94 1.56
N TYR A 9 -5.78 5.71 0.50
CA TYR A 9 -5.13 5.24 -0.70
C TYR A 9 -3.90 6.09 -0.99
N ILE A 10 -2.76 5.44 -1.20
CA ILE A 10 -1.51 6.09 -1.58
C ILE A 10 -1.12 5.58 -2.96
N TRP A 11 -1.00 6.49 -3.92
CA TRP A 11 -0.64 6.16 -5.30
C TRP A 11 0.80 6.59 -5.59
N PHE A 12 1.61 5.65 -6.11
CA PHE A 12 3.04 5.87 -6.34
C PHE A 12 3.41 5.97 -7.83
N ALA A 13 2.48 5.70 -8.73
CA ALA A 13 2.77 5.56 -10.15
C ALA A 13 2.25 6.74 -11.00
N PRO A 14 2.67 6.88 -12.28
CA PRO A 14 2.02 7.79 -13.20
C PRO A 14 0.53 7.49 -13.37
N SER A 15 -0.26 8.51 -13.69
CA SER A 15 -1.69 8.34 -13.98
C SER A 15 -1.89 7.33 -15.13
N GLY A 16 -2.86 6.44 -14.98
CA GLY A 16 -3.16 5.39 -15.95
C GLY A 16 -2.31 4.11 -15.84
N THR A 17 -1.34 4.06 -14.91
CA THR A 17 -0.65 2.81 -14.57
C THR A 17 -1.64 1.81 -14.00
N LYS A 18 -1.65 0.57 -14.52
CA LYS A 18 -2.60 -0.46 -14.10
C LYS A 18 -1.96 -1.41 -13.09
N ALA A 19 -2.70 -1.74 -12.04
CA ALA A 19 -2.38 -2.86 -11.18
C ALA A 19 -2.56 -4.17 -11.95
N MET A 20 -1.54 -5.01 -11.91
CA MET A 20 -1.58 -6.38 -12.41
C MET A 20 -1.91 -7.36 -11.28
N GLN A 21 -1.46 -7.05 -10.06
CA GLN A 21 -1.67 -7.87 -8.88
C GLN A 21 -1.96 -6.97 -7.68
N THR A 22 -2.93 -7.37 -6.86
CA THR A 22 -3.14 -6.83 -5.53
C THR A 22 -2.91 -7.94 -4.52
N ILE A 23 -2.11 -7.68 -3.49
CA ILE A 23 -1.89 -8.63 -2.39
C ILE A 23 -2.37 -8.03 -1.07
N THR A 24 -2.84 -8.89 -0.18
CA THR A 24 -3.10 -8.51 1.21
C THR A 24 -1.80 -8.62 1.99
N VAL A 25 -1.30 -7.49 2.50
CA VAL A 25 -0.09 -7.43 3.34
C VAL A 25 -0.43 -7.76 4.79
N SER A 26 -1.56 -7.23 5.27
CA SER A 26 -2.18 -7.53 6.55
C SER A 26 -3.71 -7.35 6.44
N PRO A 27 -4.53 -7.83 7.38
CA PRO A 27 -5.97 -7.59 7.34
C PRO A 27 -6.29 -6.09 7.15
N GLY A 28 -7.07 -5.77 6.10
CA GLY A 28 -7.43 -4.39 5.75
C GLY A 28 -6.34 -3.58 5.02
N VAL A 29 -5.15 -4.14 4.78
CA VAL A 29 -4.04 -3.47 4.08
C VAL A 29 -3.67 -4.24 2.82
N HIS A 30 -3.73 -3.54 1.69
CA HIS A 30 -3.44 -4.10 0.38
C HIS A 30 -2.33 -3.32 -0.33
N ALA A 31 -1.55 -4.04 -1.14
CA ALA A 31 -0.50 -3.49 -1.96
C ALA A 31 -0.73 -3.87 -3.42
N ASP A 32 -0.70 -2.87 -4.30
CA ASP A 32 -0.87 -3.00 -5.73
C ASP A 32 0.48 -3.03 -6.44
N PHE A 33 0.67 -4.02 -7.30
CA PHE A 33 1.87 -4.23 -8.08
C PHE A 33 1.56 -4.17 -9.58
N ASP A 34 2.46 -3.54 -10.34
CA ASP A 34 2.40 -3.56 -11.80
C ASP A 34 2.93 -4.88 -12.41
N VAL A 35 2.94 -4.96 -13.74
CA VAL A 35 3.45 -6.12 -14.50
C VAL A 35 4.94 -6.42 -14.24
N ASN A 36 5.71 -5.44 -13.79
CA ASN A 36 7.13 -5.58 -13.47
C ASN A 36 7.37 -5.87 -11.98
N GLN A 37 6.31 -6.19 -11.21
CA GLN A 37 6.36 -6.37 -9.75
C GLN A 37 6.80 -5.10 -9.00
N LYS A 38 6.61 -3.92 -9.59
CA LYS A 38 6.84 -2.66 -8.90
C LYS A 38 5.61 -2.30 -8.08
N LEU A 39 5.81 -1.90 -6.81
CA LEU A 39 4.75 -1.33 -5.98
C LEU A 39 4.25 -0.02 -6.60
N ILE A 40 2.95 0.05 -6.88
CA ILE A 40 2.30 1.22 -7.49
C ILE A 40 1.19 1.82 -6.63
N GLY A 41 0.69 1.09 -5.63
CA GLY A 41 -0.35 1.57 -4.73
C GLY A 41 -0.35 0.88 -3.37
N LEU A 42 -0.83 1.58 -2.34
CA LEU A 42 -1.19 1.03 -1.04
C LEU A 42 -2.61 1.44 -0.69
N GLU A 43 -3.42 0.48 -0.26
CA GLU A 43 -4.81 0.66 0.14
C GLU A 43 -4.99 0.21 1.59
N VAL A 44 -5.61 1.05 2.42
CA VAL A 44 -6.01 0.72 3.79
C VAL A 44 -7.51 0.92 3.94
N LEU A 45 -8.24 -0.18 4.06
CA LEU A 45 -9.66 -0.20 4.39
C LEU A 45 -9.85 0.03 5.88
N ASP A 46 -10.88 0.80 6.26
CA ASP A 46 -11.10 1.23 7.65
C ASP A 46 -9.87 1.90 8.24
N ALA A 47 -9.30 2.83 7.49
CA ALA A 47 -8.04 3.48 7.83
C ALA A 47 -8.04 4.03 9.27
N ALA A 48 -9.14 4.60 9.76
CA ALA A 48 -9.25 5.07 11.14
C ALA A 48 -9.15 3.93 12.18
N GLU A 49 -9.64 2.73 11.87
CA GLU A 49 -9.53 1.56 12.73
C GLU A 49 -8.14 0.93 12.64
N VAL A 50 -7.64 0.71 11.42
CA VAL A 50 -6.37 0.03 11.15
C VAL A 50 -5.16 0.85 11.59
N LEU A 51 -5.21 2.18 11.45
CA LEU A 51 -4.07 3.06 11.73
C LEU A 51 -4.11 3.67 13.15
N GLY A 52 -5.22 3.52 13.87
CA GLY A 52 -5.43 4.20 15.15
C GLY A 52 -5.19 5.72 15.06
N GLN A 53 -4.41 6.29 16.00
CA GLN A 53 -4.06 7.72 15.99
C GLN A 53 -2.75 8.06 15.26
N LYS A 54 -1.96 7.06 14.82
CA LYS A 54 -0.61 7.30 14.31
C LYS A 54 -0.26 6.35 13.17
N LEU A 55 0.03 6.94 12.01
CA LEU A 55 0.49 6.23 10.82
C LEU A 55 2.01 6.00 10.90
N GLN A 56 2.45 4.74 10.97
CA GLN A 56 3.87 4.37 10.90
C GLN A 56 4.05 3.20 9.93
N PHE A 57 4.89 3.40 8.92
CA PHE A 57 5.32 2.36 7.99
C PHE A 57 6.81 2.10 8.20
N GLU A 58 7.16 0.87 8.52
CA GLU A 58 8.55 0.41 8.56
C GLU A 58 8.74 -0.57 7.42
N MET A 59 9.67 -0.25 6.51
CA MET A 59 10.07 -1.15 5.45
C MET A 59 11.55 -1.48 5.62
N ALA A 60 11.85 -2.79 5.67
CA ALA A 60 13.21 -3.25 5.52
C ALA A 60 13.65 -2.97 4.07
N LEU A 61 14.59 -2.04 3.92
CA LEU A 61 15.24 -1.83 2.64
C LEU A 61 16.32 -2.91 2.47
N PRO A 62 16.44 -3.53 1.28
CA PRO A 62 17.62 -4.34 1.00
C PRO A 62 18.85 -3.46 1.19
N ALA A 63 19.87 -3.99 1.88
CA ALA A 63 21.17 -3.34 1.88
C ALA A 63 21.58 -3.17 0.42
N PHE A 64 21.90 -1.93 0.02
CA PHE A 64 22.44 -1.70 -1.31
C PHE A 64 23.64 -2.64 -1.46
N ALA A 65 23.57 -3.58 -2.42
CA ALA A 65 24.78 -4.23 -2.89
C ALA A 65 25.63 -3.10 -3.46
N ASP A 66 26.82 -2.89 -2.89
CA ASP A 66 27.76 -1.87 -3.34
C ASP A 66 27.79 -1.87 -4.87
N ALA A 67 27.42 -0.73 -5.46
CA ALA A 67 27.62 -0.51 -6.88
C ALA A 67 29.14 -0.48 -7.09
N ALA A 68 29.67 -1.60 -7.57
CA ALA A 68 31.04 -1.73 -8.06
C ALA A 68 31.27 -0.83 -9.28
#